data_AF-A0A9D1DDC7-F1
#
_entry.id   AF-A0A9D1DDC7-F1
#
_cell.length_a   1.000
_cell.length_b   1.000
_cell.length_c   1.000
_cell.angle_alpha   90.00
_cell.angle_beta   90.00
_cell.angle_gamma   90.00
#
_symmetry.space_group_name_H-M   'P 1'
#
loop_
_entity.id
_entity.type
_entity.pdbx_description
1 polymer ?
#
loop_
_entity_poly.entity_id
_entity_poly.type
_entity_poly.pdbx_seq_one_letter_code
_entity_poly.pdbx_strand_id
1 'polypeptide(L)'
;MRAQVYTREDSAHGPLILVNASHPLPAGTAPRLVPALPGCEDVLLERHAARMLTACVRAAGAMGSITAVSGWRSREEQTQIWDDSLRENGEVFTRSYVALPGCSEHETGLAIDLAAAAPAIDFIRPHFPRDGICGEFRRLAPLFGWIERYPAGKESVTGIACEPWHFRYVGAPHAQIMTERGLCLEEYLELLRRENGLRFPYRGGFVRIFRIVCGAQGVTLPLAVRFSISGDNDGGFLVTVREEIA
;
A
#
# COMPACT_ATOMS: atom_id res chain seq x y z
N MET A 1 -25.78 -9.66 20.75
CA MET A 1 -24.37 -9.63 20.31
C MET A 1 -24.09 -8.26 19.72
N ARG A 2 -22.96 -7.62 20.06
CA ARG A 2 -22.54 -6.38 19.38
C ARG A 2 -22.00 -6.76 17.99
N ALA A 3 -22.40 -6.05 16.97
CA ALA A 3 -21.95 -6.24 15.59
C ALA A 3 -21.54 -4.88 15.01
N GLN A 4 -20.61 -4.91 14.06
CA GLN A 4 -20.23 -3.72 13.31
C GLN A 4 -20.76 -3.82 11.88
N VAL A 5 -21.37 -2.74 11.42
CA VAL A 5 -21.92 -2.62 10.06
C VAL A 5 -20.95 -1.80 9.22
N TYR A 6 -20.61 -2.32 8.04
CA TYR A 6 -19.79 -1.66 7.03
C TYR A 6 -20.67 -1.39 5.80
N THR A 7 -20.64 -0.15 5.33
CA THR A 7 -21.40 0.35 4.18
C THR A 7 -20.55 0.31 2.91
N ARG A 8 -21.15 0.57 1.74
CA ARG A 8 -20.38 0.59 0.49
C ARG A 8 -19.28 1.67 0.47
N GLU A 9 -19.50 2.79 1.15
CA GLU A 9 -18.51 3.88 1.25
C GLU A 9 -17.26 3.44 2.04
N ASP A 10 -17.43 2.55 3.03
CA ASP A 10 -16.32 2.00 3.80
C ASP A 10 -15.40 1.12 2.94
N SER A 11 -15.85 0.64 1.78
CA SER A 11 -15.02 -0.19 0.88
C SER A 11 -13.87 0.59 0.23
N ALA A 12 -13.87 1.92 0.29
CA ALA A 12 -12.78 2.77 -0.17
C ALA A 12 -11.70 3.01 0.91
N HIS A 13 -11.78 2.33 2.06
CA HIS A 13 -10.86 2.50 3.18
C HIS A 13 -10.17 1.21 3.59
N GLY A 14 -8.93 1.33 4.08
CA GLY A 14 -8.14 0.23 4.62
C GLY A 14 -6.89 -0.10 3.80
N PRO A 15 -6.01 -0.97 4.32
CA PRO A 15 -4.70 -1.21 3.73
C PRO A 15 -4.71 -1.90 2.36
N LEU A 16 -5.79 -2.62 2.00
CA LEU A 16 -5.91 -3.42 0.78
C LEU A 16 -6.74 -2.76 -0.33
N ILE A 17 -7.08 -1.47 -0.19
CA ILE A 17 -7.78 -0.74 -1.26
C ILE A 17 -6.93 -0.72 -2.53
N LEU A 18 -7.52 -1.09 -3.66
CA LEU A 18 -6.86 -0.97 -4.96
C LEU A 18 -7.05 0.45 -5.48
N VAL A 19 -5.96 1.18 -5.65
CA VAL A 19 -5.99 2.51 -6.28
C VAL A 19 -5.10 2.46 -7.51
N ASN A 20 -5.72 2.61 -8.67
CA ASN A 20 -5.06 2.69 -9.98
C ASN A 20 -6.00 3.38 -10.98
N ALA A 21 -5.60 3.47 -12.25
CA ALA A 21 -6.38 4.14 -13.29
C ALA A 21 -7.81 3.59 -13.48
N SER A 22 -8.06 2.33 -13.13
CA SER A 22 -9.39 1.71 -13.20
C SER A 22 -10.18 1.77 -11.90
N HIS A 23 -9.52 2.07 -10.78
CA HIS A 23 -10.11 2.11 -9.44
C HIS A 23 -9.70 3.43 -8.77
N PRO A 24 -10.28 4.57 -9.18
CA PRO A 24 -9.95 5.85 -8.58
C PRO A 24 -10.39 5.88 -7.11
N LEU A 25 -9.64 6.62 -6.29
CA LEU A 25 -10.02 6.93 -4.92
C LEU A 25 -11.18 7.93 -4.94
N PRO A 26 -12.28 7.67 -4.21
CA PRO A 26 -13.34 8.66 -4.02
C PRO A 26 -12.81 9.92 -3.32
N ALA A 27 -13.49 11.05 -3.54
CA ALA A 27 -13.22 12.23 -2.72
C ALA A 27 -13.56 11.94 -1.26
N GLY A 28 -12.66 12.27 -0.34
CA GLY A 28 -12.81 11.93 1.06
C GLY A 28 -11.85 12.71 1.94
N THR A 29 -11.99 12.52 3.25
CA THR A 29 -11.09 13.11 4.24
C THR A 29 -9.82 12.29 4.35
N ALA A 30 -8.67 12.96 4.41
CA ALA A 30 -7.39 12.29 4.64
C ALA A 30 -7.40 11.50 5.96
N PRO A 31 -6.68 10.37 6.04
CA PRO A 31 -6.57 9.60 7.27
C PRO A 31 -5.80 10.39 8.34
N ARG A 32 -5.66 9.83 9.54
CA ARG A 32 -4.82 10.42 10.57
C ARG A 32 -3.33 10.29 10.19
N LEU A 33 -2.77 11.39 9.69
CA LEU A 33 -1.39 11.48 9.24
C LEU A 33 -0.40 11.80 10.37
N VAL A 34 0.83 11.30 10.22
CA VAL A 34 2.01 11.58 11.07
C VAL A 34 3.28 11.55 10.20
N PRO A 35 4.41 12.12 10.65
CA PRO A 35 5.69 11.97 9.95
C PRO A 35 6.04 10.50 9.68
N ALA A 36 6.49 10.22 8.46
CA ALA A 36 6.77 8.88 7.95
C ALA A 36 7.98 8.24 8.63
N LEU A 37 9.03 9.04 8.83
CA LEU A 37 10.27 8.65 9.50
C LEU A 37 10.78 9.80 10.40
N PRO A 38 11.51 9.49 11.48
CA PRO A 38 12.21 10.51 12.26
C PRO A 38 13.19 11.32 11.37
N GLY A 39 13.13 12.66 11.44
CA GLY A 39 13.92 13.56 10.59
C GLY A 39 13.33 13.83 9.21
N CYS A 40 12.11 13.36 8.94
CA CYS A 40 11.33 13.66 7.74
C CYS A 40 9.95 14.20 8.14
N GLU A 41 9.93 15.35 8.82
CA GLU A 41 8.73 15.92 9.45
C GLU A 41 7.63 16.28 8.45
N ASP A 42 8.01 16.68 7.23
CA ASP A 42 7.09 17.11 6.18
C ASP A 42 6.56 15.95 5.32
N VAL A 43 7.18 14.77 5.42
CA VAL A 43 6.72 13.58 4.68
C VAL A 43 5.78 12.78 5.56
N LEU A 44 4.49 12.82 5.24
CA LEU A 44 3.45 12.25 6.10
C LEU A 44 3.02 10.85 5.65
N LEU A 45 2.54 10.02 6.57
CA LEU A 45 1.91 8.72 6.30
C LEU A 45 0.76 8.46 7.27
N GLU A 46 -0.13 7.54 6.91
CA GLU A 46 -1.07 6.96 7.87
C GLU A 46 -0.31 6.43 9.09
N ARG A 47 -0.84 6.72 10.29
CA ARG A 47 -0.17 6.46 11.57
C ARG A 47 0.36 5.04 11.75
N HIS A 48 -0.43 4.03 11.40
CA HIS A 48 0.01 2.64 11.53
C HIS A 48 1.07 2.29 10.47
N ALA A 49 0.89 2.71 9.22
CA ALA A 49 1.89 2.58 8.17
C ALA A 49 3.23 3.22 8.58
N ALA A 50 3.24 4.47 9.07
CA ALA A 50 4.45 5.17 9.53
C ALA A 50 5.19 4.40 10.64
N ARG A 51 4.44 3.82 11.61
CA ARG A 51 5.01 2.97 12.66
C ARG A 51 5.67 1.72 12.08
N MET A 52 5.03 1.09 11.10
CA MET A 52 5.55 -0.10 10.45
C MET A 52 6.77 0.20 9.58
N LEU A 53 6.78 1.33 8.88
CA LEU A 53 7.94 1.81 8.12
C LEU A 53 9.14 2.04 9.05
N THR A 54 8.94 2.79 10.15
CA THR A 54 9.99 3.04 11.14
C THR A 54 10.55 1.73 11.72
N ALA A 55 9.68 0.75 12.00
CA ALA A 55 10.11 -0.55 12.50
C ALA A 55 10.94 -1.33 11.47
N CYS A 56 10.54 -1.29 10.19
CA CYS A 56 11.28 -1.92 9.09
C CYS A 56 12.66 -1.29 8.89
N VAL A 57 12.72 0.05 8.80
CA VAL A 57 13.99 0.80 8.63
C VAL A 57 14.95 0.52 9.79
N ARG A 58 14.44 0.46 11.03
CA ARG A 58 15.27 0.06 12.19
C ARG A 58 15.74 -1.38 12.11
N ALA A 59 14.87 -2.32 11.75
CA ALA A 59 15.23 -3.74 11.63
C ALA A 59 16.29 -3.98 10.55
N ALA A 60 16.24 -3.21 9.46
CA ALA A 60 17.25 -3.22 8.41
C ALA A 60 18.58 -2.54 8.81
N GLY A 61 18.65 -1.87 9.98
CA GLY A 61 19.81 -1.05 10.35
C GLY A 61 19.98 0.20 9.48
N ALA A 62 18.90 0.67 8.84
CA ALA A 62 18.93 1.66 7.77
C ALA A 62 18.61 3.10 8.22
N MET A 63 18.49 3.34 9.53
CA MET A 63 18.22 4.67 10.06
C MET A 63 19.29 5.68 9.60
N GLY A 64 18.86 6.77 8.98
CA GLY A 64 19.75 7.80 8.41
C GLY A 64 20.41 7.41 7.08
N SER A 65 20.32 6.14 6.65
CA SER A 65 20.79 5.69 5.32
C SER A 65 19.67 5.63 4.29
N ILE A 66 18.42 5.51 4.74
CA ILE A 66 17.21 5.63 3.92
C ILE A 66 16.44 6.87 4.40
N THR A 67 15.96 7.67 3.44
CA THR A 67 15.10 8.83 3.71
C THR A 67 13.75 8.68 2.99
N ALA A 68 12.72 9.29 3.55
CA ALA A 68 11.43 9.43 2.90
C ALA A 68 11.46 10.64 1.95
N VAL A 69 10.96 10.45 0.72
CA VAL A 69 10.93 11.48 -0.33
C VAL A 69 9.53 12.02 -0.52
N SER A 70 8.54 11.13 -0.64
CA SER A 70 7.14 11.50 -0.84
C SER A 70 6.23 10.51 -0.15
N GLY A 71 5.31 11.00 0.66
CA GLY A 71 4.35 10.22 1.46
C GLY A 71 2.94 10.54 1.04
N TRP A 72 2.07 10.91 1.97
CA TRP A 72 0.74 11.39 1.64
C TRP A 72 0.81 12.63 0.74
N ARG A 73 0.00 12.63 -0.32
CA ARG A 73 -0.21 13.77 -1.21
C ARG A 73 -1.70 14.08 -1.26
N SER A 74 -2.06 15.34 -1.16
CA SER A 74 -3.40 15.78 -1.52
C SER A 74 -3.64 15.60 -3.03
N ARG A 75 -4.92 15.59 -3.42
CA ARG A 75 -5.29 15.56 -4.84
C ARG A 75 -4.78 16.77 -5.62
N GLU A 76 -4.72 17.92 -4.97
CA GLU A 76 -4.18 19.15 -5.56
C GLU A 76 -2.68 19.02 -5.83
N GLU A 77 -1.91 18.56 -4.85
CA GLU A 77 -0.47 18.27 -5.06
C GLU A 77 -0.26 17.22 -6.15
N GLN A 78 -1.07 16.16 -6.19
CA GLN A 78 -0.99 15.17 -7.26
C GLN A 78 -1.28 15.78 -8.65
N THR A 79 -2.22 16.73 -8.72
CA THR A 79 -2.56 17.45 -9.96
C THR A 79 -1.40 18.31 -10.42
N GLN A 80 -0.79 19.07 -9.50
CA GLN A 80 0.38 19.89 -9.80
C GLN A 80 1.56 19.03 -10.30
N ILE A 81 1.87 17.91 -9.63
CA ILE A 81 2.95 17.00 -10.04
C ILE A 81 2.71 16.42 -11.44
N TRP A 82 1.45 16.05 -11.74
CA TRP A 82 1.07 15.56 -13.06
C TRP A 82 1.27 16.62 -14.14
N ASP A 83 0.75 17.82 -13.93
CA ASP A 83 0.82 18.93 -14.89
C ASP A 83 2.26 19.40 -15.11
N ASP A 84 3.06 19.48 -14.05
CA ASP A 84 4.48 19.82 -14.13
C ASP A 84 5.26 18.76 -14.90
N SER A 85 5.04 17.47 -14.61
CA SER A 85 5.70 16.40 -15.35
C SER A 85 5.27 16.39 -16.83
N LEU A 86 3.99 16.66 -17.14
CA LEU A 86 3.55 16.79 -18.55
C LEU A 86 4.32 17.88 -19.29
N ARG A 87 4.51 19.03 -18.64
CA ARG A 87 5.21 20.19 -19.20
C ARG A 87 6.71 19.95 -19.34
N GLU A 88 7.33 19.29 -18.38
CA GLU A 88 8.78 19.16 -18.28
C GLU A 88 9.32 17.87 -18.94
N ASN A 89 8.58 16.77 -18.81
CA ASN A 89 9.02 15.43 -19.24
C ASN A 89 8.20 14.84 -20.40
N GLY A 90 7.05 15.44 -20.71
CA GLY A 90 6.16 15.02 -21.80
C GLY A 90 5.23 13.85 -21.45
N GLU A 91 4.22 13.64 -22.31
CA GLU A 91 3.09 12.73 -22.03
C GLU A 91 3.52 11.29 -21.76
N VAL A 92 4.40 10.73 -22.61
CA VAL A 92 4.81 9.32 -22.50
C VAL A 92 5.48 9.04 -21.16
N PHE A 93 6.36 9.94 -20.72
CA PHE A 93 7.02 9.82 -19.43
C PHE A 93 6.02 9.94 -18.28
N THR A 94 5.21 11.00 -18.28
CA THR A 94 4.27 11.27 -17.19
C THR A 94 3.29 10.12 -17.00
N ARG A 95 2.72 9.59 -18.08
CA ARG A 95 1.77 8.47 -18.01
C ARG A 95 2.42 7.16 -17.53
N SER A 96 3.75 7.06 -17.57
CA SER A 96 4.48 5.87 -17.15
C SER A 96 4.85 5.89 -15.66
N TYR A 97 5.07 7.07 -15.06
CA TYR A 97 5.62 7.22 -13.70
C TYR A 97 4.78 8.07 -12.75
N VAL A 98 3.81 8.83 -13.26
CA VAL A 98 2.95 9.68 -12.44
C VAL A 98 1.54 9.18 -12.58
N ALA A 99 0.90 8.81 -11.47
CA ALA A 99 -0.50 8.43 -11.49
C ALA A 99 -1.40 9.66 -11.74
N LEU A 100 -2.52 9.45 -12.42
CA LEU A 100 -3.55 10.49 -12.59
C LEU A 100 -4.05 10.99 -11.22
N PRO A 101 -4.46 12.26 -11.10
CA PRO A 101 -5.13 12.75 -9.90
C PRO A 101 -6.37 11.92 -9.55
N GLY A 102 -6.48 11.51 -8.30
CA GLY A 102 -7.46 10.55 -7.82
C GLY A 102 -7.11 9.09 -8.04
N CYS A 103 -6.03 8.78 -8.75
CA CYS A 103 -5.56 7.41 -9.01
C CYS A 103 -4.18 7.14 -8.39
N SER A 104 -3.67 8.05 -7.56
CA SER A 104 -2.39 7.92 -6.88
C SER A 104 -2.54 7.25 -5.53
N GLU A 105 -1.73 6.23 -5.26
CA GLU A 105 -1.73 5.58 -3.95
C GLU A 105 -1.24 6.52 -2.83
N HIS A 106 -0.50 7.59 -3.17
CA HIS A 106 -0.09 8.61 -2.20
C HIS A 106 -1.29 9.36 -1.60
N GLU A 107 -2.42 9.48 -2.31
CA GLU A 107 -3.63 10.09 -1.76
C GLU A 107 -4.22 9.30 -0.59
N THR A 108 -3.87 8.02 -0.46
CA THR A 108 -4.30 7.15 0.64
C THR A 108 -3.48 7.30 1.91
N GLY A 109 -2.26 7.86 1.82
CA GLY A 109 -1.28 7.88 2.91
C GLY A 109 -0.70 6.50 3.24
N LEU A 110 -0.88 5.51 2.37
CA LEU A 110 -0.33 4.15 2.51
C LEU A 110 0.86 3.88 1.58
N ALA A 111 1.18 4.82 0.68
CA ALA A 111 2.32 4.74 -0.22
C ALA A 111 3.46 5.67 0.23
N ILE A 112 4.70 5.24 0.02
CA ILE A 112 5.90 5.97 0.35
C ILE A 112 6.95 5.78 -0.75
N ASP A 113 7.52 6.89 -1.23
CA ASP A 113 8.72 6.88 -2.04
C ASP A 113 9.94 7.04 -1.13
N LEU A 114 10.89 6.13 -1.25
CA LEU A 114 12.12 6.09 -0.45
C LEU A 114 13.35 6.31 -1.33
N ALA A 115 14.40 6.91 -0.76
CA ALA A 115 15.70 7.05 -1.40
C ALA A 115 16.82 6.54 -0.49
N ALA A 116 17.91 6.06 -1.10
CA ALA A 116 19.20 6.06 -0.42
C ALA A 116 19.58 7.52 -0.10
N ALA A 117 19.98 7.78 1.14
CA ALA A 117 20.30 9.13 1.58
C ALA A 117 21.46 9.71 0.75
N ALA A 118 21.23 10.88 0.15
CA ALA A 118 22.20 11.57 -0.69
C ALA A 118 21.99 13.09 -0.59
N PRO A 119 23.00 13.92 -0.90
CA PRO A 119 22.86 15.38 -0.88
C PRO A 119 21.82 15.94 -1.85
N ALA A 120 21.55 15.22 -2.94
CA ALA A 120 20.54 15.55 -3.93
C ALA A 120 19.75 14.28 -4.30
N ILE A 121 18.43 14.39 -4.35
CA ILE A 121 17.51 13.29 -4.61
C ILE A 121 16.55 13.74 -5.72
N ASP A 122 16.42 12.93 -6.77
CA ASP A 122 15.37 13.11 -7.78
C ASP A 122 14.01 12.83 -7.12
N PHE A 123 13.08 13.78 -7.23
CA PHE A 123 11.78 13.68 -6.58
C PHE A 123 10.84 12.68 -7.28
N ILE A 124 10.90 12.56 -8.62
CA ILE A 124 10.01 11.68 -9.39
C ILE A 124 10.56 10.25 -9.40
N ARG A 125 11.89 10.10 -9.52
CA ARG A 125 12.56 8.78 -9.62
C ARG A 125 13.72 8.68 -8.63
N PRO A 126 13.44 8.71 -7.31
CA PRO A 126 14.49 8.65 -6.31
C PRO A 126 15.32 7.36 -6.42
N HIS A 127 16.63 7.50 -6.22
CA HIS A 127 17.53 6.36 -6.31
C HIS A 127 17.37 5.43 -5.09
N PHE A 128 16.80 4.25 -5.32
CA PHE A 128 16.64 3.21 -4.30
C PHE A 128 17.16 1.84 -4.80
N PRO A 129 18.47 1.55 -4.61
CA PRO A 129 19.09 0.37 -5.19
C PRO A 129 18.50 -0.95 -4.68
N ARG A 130 18.68 -2.02 -5.48
CA ARG A 130 18.24 -3.38 -5.11
C ARG A 130 19.14 -4.06 -4.10
N ASP A 131 20.38 -3.59 -3.97
CA ASP A 131 21.42 -4.18 -3.14
C ASP A 131 21.72 -3.32 -1.89
N GLY A 132 22.62 -3.82 -1.03
CA GLY A 132 23.08 -3.10 0.16
C GLY A 132 21.95 -2.83 1.15
N ILE A 133 21.98 -1.65 1.78
CA ILE A 133 21.04 -1.30 2.85
C ILE A 133 19.59 -1.17 2.36
N CYS A 134 19.40 -0.69 1.13
CA CYS A 134 18.10 -0.63 0.46
C CYS A 134 17.60 -2.03 0.09
N GLY A 135 18.50 -2.92 -0.31
CA GLY A 135 18.20 -4.34 -0.52
C GLY A 135 17.74 -5.05 0.76
N GLU A 136 18.41 -4.79 1.88
CA GLU A 136 18.03 -5.36 3.17
C GLU A 136 16.66 -4.83 3.65
N PHE A 137 16.39 -3.53 3.48
CA PHE A 137 15.06 -2.99 3.71
C PHE A 137 14.01 -3.71 2.86
N ARG A 138 14.25 -3.86 1.55
CA ARG A 138 13.31 -4.53 0.63
C ARG A 138 13.06 -5.99 1.03
N ARG A 139 14.09 -6.71 1.49
CA ARG A 139 13.96 -8.09 1.97
C ARG A 139 13.09 -8.20 3.22
N LEU A 140 13.18 -7.22 4.12
CA LEU A 140 12.42 -7.20 5.38
C LEU A 140 11.02 -6.59 5.23
N ALA A 141 10.82 -5.67 4.28
CA ALA A 141 9.58 -4.92 4.05
C ALA A 141 8.29 -5.77 4.15
N PRO A 142 8.20 -6.98 3.56
CA PRO A 142 7.00 -7.81 3.64
C PRO A 142 6.63 -8.23 5.06
N LEU A 143 7.61 -8.46 5.95
CA LEU A 143 7.38 -8.81 7.35
C LEU A 143 6.72 -7.67 8.13
N PHE A 144 6.92 -6.43 7.66
CA PHE A 144 6.35 -5.22 8.23
C PHE A 144 5.13 -4.74 7.44
N GLY A 145 4.62 -5.50 6.47
CA GLY A 145 3.40 -5.18 5.73
C GLY A 145 3.60 -4.30 4.50
N TRP A 146 4.83 -4.12 4.03
CA TRP A 146 5.17 -3.32 2.85
C TRP A 146 5.50 -4.19 1.64
N ILE A 147 5.09 -3.75 0.45
CA ILE A 147 5.47 -4.35 -0.84
C ILE A 147 6.14 -3.31 -1.73
N GLU A 148 7.05 -3.74 -2.62
CA GLU A 148 7.41 -2.94 -3.80
C GLU A 148 6.20 -2.93 -4.73
N ARG A 149 5.58 -1.77 -4.93
CA ARG A 149 4.24 -1.69 -5.55
C ARG A 149 4.26 -1.95 -7.05
N TYR A 150 5.31 -1.48 -7.71
CA TYR A 150 5.49 -1.52 -9.16
C TYR A 150 6.79 -2.28 -9.51
N PRO A 151 6.80 -3.62 -9.37
CA PRO A 151 7.96 -4.42 -9.73
C PRO A 151 8.09 -4.56 -11.26
N ALA A 152 9.33 -4.79 -11.72
CA ALA A 152 9.60 -5.06 -13.12
C ALA A 152 8.85 -6.30 -13.62
N GLY A 153 8.31 -6.24 -14.84
CA GLY A 153 7.55 -7.32 -15.48
C GLY A 153 6.06 -7.37 -15.10
N LYS A 154 5.57 -6.41 -14.30
CA LYS A 154 4.15 -6.28 -13.95
C LYS A 154 3.50 -5.02 -14.55
N GLU A 155 4.20 -4.29 -15.42
CA GLU A 155 3.77 -3.01 -15.99
C GLU A 155 2.45 -3.16 -16.78
N SER A 156 2.26 -4.29 -17.46
CA SER A 156 1.01 -4.57 -18.19
C SER A 156 -0.19 -4.81 -17.27
N VAL A 157 0.04 -5.06 -15.97
CA VAL A 157 -1.00 -5.30 -14.97
C VAL A 157 -1.22 -4.05 -14.11
N THR A 158 -0.14 -3.41 -13.66
CA THR A 158 -0.20 -2.22 -12.80
C THR A 158 -0.50 -0.93 -13.58
N GLY A 159 -0.14 -0.89 -14.86
CA GLY A 159 -0.21 0.31 -15.70
C GLY A 159 0.85 1.36 -15.39
N ILE A 160 1.83 1.05 -14.53
CA ILE A 160 2.92 1.93 -14.11
C ILE A 160 4.25 1.22 -14.36
N ALA A 161 5.26 1.96 -14.78
CA ALA A 161 6.61 1.45 -15.01
C ALA A 161 7.25 0.90 -13.72
N CYS A 162 8.37 0.18 -13.83
CA CYS A 162 9.09 -0.30 -12.66
C CYS A 162 9.58 0.87 -11.79
N GLU A 163 9.19 0.87 -10.50
CA GLU A 163 9.56 1.90 -9.52
C GLU A 163 10.18 1.25 -8.28
N PRO A 164 11.51 1.02 -8.25
CA PRO A 164 12.16 0.36 -7.11
C PRO A 164 12.09 1.16 -5.81
N TRP A 165 11.74 2.45 -5.86
CA TRP A 165 11.61 3.34 -4.71
C TRP A 165 10.22 3.35 -4.07
N HIS A 166 9.18 2.90 -4.79
CA HIS A 166 7.80 3.06 -4.37
C HIS A 166 7.30 1.83 -3.60
N PHE A 167 6.97 2.05 -2.32
CA PHE A 167 6.47 1.02 -1.43
C PHE A 167 5.04 1.30 -0.98
N ARG A 168 4.22 0.24 -0.96
CA ARG A 168 2.83 0.30 -0.54
C ARG A 168 2.60 -0.54 0.72
N TYR A 169 1.96 0.05 1.72
CA TYR A 169 1.50 -0.65 2.92
C TYR A 169 0.19 -1.40 2.62
N VAL A 170 0.24 -2.72 2.76
CA VAL A 170 -0.91 -3.63 2.63
C VAL A 170 -1.16 -4.43 3.91
N GLY A 171 -0.26 -4.30 4.89
CA GLY A 171 -0.32 -5.00 6.17
C GLY A 171 0.14 -6.46 6.09
N ALA A 172 0.47 -7.02 7.25
CA ALA A 172 0.78 -8.44 7.39
C ALA A 172 -0.50 -9.23 7.73
N PRO A 173 -0.69 -10.45 7.17
CA PRO A 173 0.28 -11.21 6.37
C PRO A 173 0.22 -10.97 4.85
N HIS A 174 -0.61 -10.04 4.38
CA HIS A 174 -0.83 -9.81 2.95
C HIS A 174 0.46 -9.57 2.17
N ALA A 175 1.32 -8.67 2.65
CA ALA A 175 2.59 -8.37 1.99
C ALA A 175 3.52 -9.60 1.86
N GLN A 176 3.53 -10.47 2.89
CA GLN A 176 4.30 -11.72 2.84
C GLN A 176 3.75 -12.67 1.78
N ILE A 177 2.42 -12.87 1.74
CA ILE A 177 1.78 -13.73 0.76
C ILE A 177 2.07 -13.24 -0.67
N MET A 178 1.97 -11.93 -0.89
CA MET A 178 2.25 -11.32 -2.18
C MET A 178 3.70 -11.53 -2.60
N THR A 179 4.64 -11.35 -1.68
CA THR A 179 6.07 -11.54 -1.95
C THR A 179 6.40 -13.00 -2.24
N GLU A 180 5.92 -13.94 -1.40
CA GLU A 180 6.16 -15.38 -1.56
C GLU A 180 5.61 -15.92 -2.88
N ARG A 181 4.56 -15.31 -3.42
CA ARG A 181 3.91 -15.73 -4.66
C ARG A 181 4.25 -14.86 -5.88
N GLY A 182 5.06 -13.81 -5.72
CA GLY A 182 5.41 -12.89 -6.80
C GLY A 182 4.20 -12.15 -7.40
N LEU A 183 3.27 -11.71 -6.54
CA LEU A 183 2.03 -11.03 -6.93
C LEU A 183 2.13 -9.52 -6.73
N CYS A 184 1.63 -8.74 -7.69
CA CYS A 184 1.25 -7.34 -7.44
C CYS A 184 -0.13 -7.27 -6.75
N LEU A 185 -0.55 -6.08 -6.31
CA LEU A 185 -1.80 -5.90 -5.55
C LEU A 185 -3.02 -6.33 -6.36
N GLU A 186 -3.05 -6.00 -7.66
CA GLU A 186 -4.09 -6.42 -8.60
C GLU A 186 -4.25 -7.95 -8.63
N GLU A 187 -3.15 -8.67 -8.83
CA GLU A 187 -3.17 -10.14 -8.91
C GLU A 187 -3.52 -10.78 -7.56
N TYR A 188 -3.12 -10.16 -6.46
CA TYR A 188 -3.45 -10.64 -5.12
C TYR A 188 -4.95 -10.57 -4.84
N LEU A 189 -5.59 -9.44 -5.16
CA LEU A 189 -7.02 -9.29 -5.00
C LEU A 189 -7.79 -10.23 -5.94
N GLU A 190 -7.32 -10.40 -7.17
CA GLU A 190 -7.93 -11.32 -8.13
C GLU A 190 -7.80 -12.79 -7.68
N LEU A 191 -6.64 -13.19 -7.15
CA LEU A 191 -6.46 -14.50 -6.55
C LEU A 191 -7.48 -14.76 -5.43
N LEU A 192 -7.67 -13.80 -4.52
CA LEU A 192 -8.62 -13.96 -3.42
C LEU A 192 -10.08 -14.05 -3.90
N ARG A 193 -10.43 -13.35 -4.98
CA ARG A 193 -11.74 -13.48 -5.63
C ARG A 193 -11.91 -14.87 -6.24
N ARG A 194 -10.94 -15.33 -7.03
CA ARG A 194 -11.01 -16.60 -7.77
C ARG A 194 -11.04 -17.83 -6.85
N GLU A 195 -10.21 -17.83 -5.81
CA GLU A 195 -10.07 -18.97 -4.88
C GLU A 195 -11.13 -18.95 -3.75
N ASN A 196 -12.02 -17.94 -3.74
CA ASN A 196 -12.98 -17.69 -2.66
C ASN A 196 -12.29 -17.60 -1.27
N GLY A 197 -11.13 -16.94 -1.26
CA GLY A 197 -10.27 -16.79 -0.10
C GLY A 197 -9.04 -17.70 -0.09
N LEU A 198 -8.29 -17.61 1.01
CA LEU A 198 -7.02 -18.28 1.20
C LEU A 198 -6.85 -18.66 2.67
N ARG A 199 -6.27 -19.84 2.92
CA ARG A 199 -5.68 -20.18 4.22
C ARG A 199 -4.17 -20.15 4.12
N PHE A 200 -3.50 -19.42 5.03
CA PHE A 200 -2.06 -19.18 4.95
C PHE A 200 -1.37 -19.38 6.32
N PRO A 201 -0.23 -20.09 6.40
CA PRO A 201 0.54 -20.22 7.64
C PRO A 201 1.07 -18.86 8.11
N TYR A 202 0.82 -18.49 9.35
CA TYR A 202 1.27 -17.20 9.88
C TYR A 202 1.46 -17.22 11.40
N ARG A 203 2.64 -16.75 11.86
CA ARG A 203 3.01 -16.64 13.29
C ARG A 203 2.64 -17.87 14.12
N GLY A 204 3.12 -19.04 13.67
CA GLY A 204 2.94 -20.32 14.35
C GLY A 204 1.55 -20.96 14.20
N GLY A 205 0.59 -20.26 13.59
CA GLY A 205 -0.75 -20.78 13.29
C GLY A 205 -1.14 -20.52 11.85
N PHE A 206 -2.41 -20.21 11.61
CA PHE A 206 -2.93 -19.92 10.28
C PHE A 206 -3.83 -18.69 10.31
N VAL A 207 -3.93 -18.01 9.16
CA VAL A 207 -4.96 -17.04 8.89
C VAL A 207 -5.88 -17.54 7.78
N ARG A 208 -7.16 -17.16 7.85
CA ARG A 208 -8.08 -17.21 6.71
C ARG A 208 -8.32 -15.80 6.22
N ILE A 209 -8.24 -15.62 4.92
CA ILE A 209 -8.46 -14.34 4.22
C ILE A 209 -9.54 -14.60 3.19
N PHE A 210 -10.61 -13.80 3.17
CA PHE A 210 -11.67 -13.97 2.18
C PHE A 210 -12.34 -12.63 1.91
N ARG A 211 -12.97 -12.54 0.74
CA ARG A 211 -13.71 -11.36 0.31
C ARG A 211 -15.19 -11.53 0.62
N ILE A 212 -15.81 -10.46 1.12
CA ILE A 212 -17.27 -10.35 1.28
C ILE A 212 -17.75 -9.22 0.38
N VAL A 213 -18.72 -9.50 -0.48
CA VAL A 213 -19.38 -8.48 -1.31
C VAL A 213 -20.28 -7.62 -0.43
N CYS A 214 -20.20 -6.30 -0.57
CA CYS A 214 -21.09 -5.39 0.12
C CYS A 214 -22.46 -5.36 -0.57
N GLY A 215 -23.48 -5.95 0.06
CA GLY A 215 -24.87 -5.85 -0.37
C GLY A 215 -25.48 -4.47 -0.06
N ALA A 216 -26.74 -4.27 -0.48
CA ALA A 216 -27.47 -3.01 -0.26
C ALA A 216 -27.64 -2.64 1.23
N GLN A 217 -27.62 -3.64 2.12
CA GLN A 217 -27.72 -3.46 3.57
C GLN A 217 -26.36 -3.37 4.28
N GLY A 218 -25.26 -3.35 3.52
CA GLY A 218 -23.92 -3.42 4.07
C GLY A 218 -23.48 -4.85 4.44
N VAL A 219 -22.33 -4.94 5.09
CA VAL A 219 -21.77 -6.17 5.67
C VAL A 219 -21.81 -6.05 7.19
N THR A 220 -22.37 -7.06 7.86
CA THR A 220 -22.39 -7.15 9.32
C THR A 220 -21.41 -8.22 9.78
N LEU A 221 -20.42 -7.83 10.59
CA LEU A 221 -19.44 -8.77 11.15
C LEU A 221 -19.62 -8.95 12.66
N PRO A 222 -19.51 -10.20 13.17
CA PRO A 222 -19.63 -10.48 14.59
C PRO A 222 -18.37 -10.03 15.35
N LEU A 223 -18.53 -9.29 16.45
CA LEU A 223 -17.40 -8.86 17.29
C LEU A 223 -16.78 -9.98 18.14
N ALA A 224 -17.32 -11.20 18.09
CA ALA A 224 -16.84 -12.34 18.88
C ALA A 224 -15.52 -12.94 18.35
N VAL A 225 -15.13 -12.61 17.12
CA VAL A 225 -13.91 -13.12 16.48
C VAL A 225 -12.93 -11.97 16.29
N ARG A 226 -11.64 -12.18 16.56
CA ARG A 226 -10.60 -11.20 16.23
C ARG A 226 -10.32 -11.26 14.73
N PHE A 227 -10.67 -10.19 14.01
CA PHE A 227 -10.40 -10.03 12.59
C PHE A 227 -9.78 -8.67 12.31
N SER A 228 -9.08 -8.56 11.17
CA SER A 228 -8.88 -7.28 10.48
C SER A 228 -9.76 -7.23 9.24
N ILE A 229 -10.14 -6.02 8.84
CA ILE A 229 -10.95 -5.77 7.67
C ILE A 229 -10.34 -4.61 6.87
N SER A 230 -10.40 -4.72 5.56
CA SER A 230 -10.09 -3.66 4.62
C SER A 230 -11.12 -3.67 3.51
N GLY A 231 -11.50 -2.50 3.00
CA GLY A 231 -12.12 -2.42 1.69
C GLY A 231 -11.15 -2.84 0.57
N ASP A 232 -11.69 -3.10 -0.60
CA ASP A 232 -10.95 -3.37 -1.85
C ASP A 232 -11.02 -2.23 -2.88
N ASN A 233 -11.76 -1.17 -2.58
CA ASN A 233 -12.13 -0.11 -3.52
C ASN A 233 -12.97 -0.58 -4.72
N ASP A 234 -13.70 -1.69 -4.56
CA ASP A 234 -14.50 -2.35 -5.60
C ASP A 234 -15.80 -2.95 -4.99
N GLY A 235 -16.34 -2.28 -3.96
CA GLY A 235 -17.60 -2.65 -3.32
C GLY A 235 -17.54 -3.94 -2.49
N GLY A 236 -16.36 -4.37 -2.05
CA GLY A 236 -16.17 -5.51 -1.17
C GLY A 236 -15.25 -5.24 0.00
N PHE A 237 -15.14 -6.24 0.86
CA PHE A 237 -14.31 -6.22 2.05
C PHE A 237 -13.47 -7.48 2.15
N LEU A 238 -12.18 -7.31 2.41
CA LEU A 238 -11.23 -8.35 2.71
C LEU A 238 -11.20 -8.53 4.22
N VAL A 239 -11.60 -9.70 4.68
CA VAL A 239 -11.60 -10.06 6.10
C VAL A 239 -10.48 -11.06 6.35
N THR A 240 -9.64 -10.75 7.34
CA THR A 240 -8.56 -11.63 7.79
C THR A 240 -8.82 -12.08 9.21
N VAL A 241 -8.99 -13.39 9.38
CA VAL A 241 -9.26 -14.03 10.66
C VAL A 241 -8.06 -14.88 11.06
N ARG A 242 -7.56 -14.70 12.28
CA ARG A 242 -6.55 -15.61 12.83
C ARG A 242 -7.24 -16.84 13.38
N GLU A 243 -6.83 -18.01 12.93
CA GLU A 243 -7.24 -19.26 13.57
C GLU A 243 -6.46 -19.40 14.88
N GLU A 244 -7.18 -19.43 16.01
CA GLU A 244 -6.56 -19.81 17.27
C GLU A 244 -6.22 -21.30 17.21
N ILE A 245 -5.01 -21.64 17.65
CA ILE A 245 -4.61 -23.03 17.83
C ILE A 245 -5.31 -23.47 19.12
N ALA A 246 -6.20 -24.45 19.00
CA ALA A 246 -6.87 -25.08 20.14
C ALA A 246 -5.86 -25.79 21.05
#